data_AF-A0A933ZYE5-F1
#
_entry.id   AF-A0A933ZYE5-F1
#
_cell.length_a   1.000
_cell.length_b   1.000
_cell.length_c   1.000
_cell.angle_alpha   90.00
_cell.angle_beta   90.00
_cell.angle_gamma   90.00
#
_symmetry.space_group_name_H-M   'P 1'
#
loop_
_entity.id
_entity.type
_entity.pdbx_description
1 polymer ?
#
loop_
_entity_poly.entity_id
_entity_poly.type
_entity_poly.pdbx_seq_one_letter_code
_entity_poly.pdbx_strand_id
1 'polypeptide(L)'
;MPGAPRIAINGRYLDTVQTRMEPGVEPGSVSLLSLPDEHHTATVDGGGVVTLRLLALTALQLYFDGTLPADRGTAVSLEVGGQLLGDHHVEWLRCEGTGLHTEHVFLRLRPVAGKAEAAKEQ
;
A
#
# COMPACT_ATOMS: atom_id res chain seq x y z
N MET A 1 -3.93 -23.18 -3.43
CA MET A 1 -3.99 -21.83 -3.99
C MET A 1 -2.80 -21.08 -3.41
N PRO A 2 -1.86 -20.55 -4.21
CA PRO A 2 -0.89 -19.61 -3.65
C PRO A 2 -1.66 -18.42 -3.07
N GLY A 3 -1.35 -18.03 -1.82
CA GLY A 3 -1.96 -16.87 -1.16
C GLY A 3 -1.66 -15.57 -1.90
N ALA A 4 -2.40 -14.50 -1.60
CA ALA A 4 -2.11 -13.19 -2.18
C ALA A 4 -0.68 -12.77 -1.80
N PRO A 5 0.07 -12.12 -2.71
CA PRO A 5 1.42 -11.69 -2.40
C PRO A 5 1.37 -10.63 -1.29
N ARG A 6 2.17 -10.82 -0.25
CA ARG A 6 2.31 -9.84 0.82
C ARG A 6 2.98 -8.58 0.28
N ILE A 7 2.43 -7.40 0.58
CA ILE A 7 2.92 -6.11 0.05
C ILE A 7 3.45 -5.28 1.22
N ALA A 8 4.60 -4.63 1.05
CA ALA A 8 5.15 -3.66 1.99
C ALA A 8 5.46 -2.33 1.32
N ILE A 9 5.18 -1.23 2.03
CA ILE A 9 5.57 0.14 1.66
C ILE A 9 6.46 0.69 2.77
N ASN A 10 7.67 1.13 2.42
CA ASN A 10 8.68 1.62 3.38
C ASN A 10 8.95 0.63 4.52
N GLY A 11 8.97 -0.67 4.21
CA GLY A 11 9.19 -1.75 5.18
C GLY A 11 7.98 -2.09 6.06
N ARG A 12 6.83 -1.40 5.88
CA ARG A 12 5.59 -1.72 6.58
C ARG A 12 4.65 -2.54 5.72
N TYR A 13 4.32 -3.72 6.19
CA TYR A 13 3.38 -4.61 5.52
C TYR A 13 1.93 -4.12 5.61
N LEU A 14 1.19 -4.26 4.53
CA LEU A 14 -0.20 -3.79 4.46
C LEU A 14 -1.13 -4.55 5.43
N ASP A 15 -0.89 -5.84 5.65
CA ASP A 15 -1.66 -6.65 6.60
C ASP A 15 -1.46 -6.24 8.07
N THR A 16 -0.37 -5.53 8.38
CA THR A 16 -0.09 -5.06 9.74
C THR A 16 -0.56 -3.64 9.99
N VAL A 17 -1.14 -2.97 8.98
CA VAL A 17 -1.75 -1.65 9.15
C VAL A 17 -2.97 -1.80 10.03
N GLN A 18 -2.94 -1.15 11.19
CA GLN A 18 -4.06 -1.12 12.13
C GLN A 18 -4.76 0.22 11.99
N THR A 19 -6.03 0.21 11.62
CA THR A 19 -6.83 1.43 11.58
C THR A 19 -7.66 1.54 12.85
N ARG A 20 -7.57 2.68 13.52
CA ARG A 20 -8.43 2.99 14.66
C ARG A 20 -9.84 3.32 14.16
N MET A 21 -10.81 2.54 14.58
CA MET A 21 -12.22 2.88 14.42
C MET A 21 -12.65 3.82 15.54
N GLU A 22 -13.66 4.65 15.28
CA GLU A 22 -14.26 5.48 16.33
C GLU A 22 -14.62 4.61 17.55
N PRO A 23 -14.42 5.13 18.78
CA PRO A 23 -14.80 4.40 19.98
C PRO A 23 -16.28 4.02 19.87
N GLY A 24 -16.58 2.75 20.13
CA GLY A 24 -17.96 2.30 20.26
C GLY A 24 -18.67 3.01 21.42
N VAL A 25 -19.92 2.63 21.67
CA VAL A 25 -20.81 3.18 22.71
C VAL A 25 -20.17 3.20 24.12
N GLU A 26 -19.10 2.43 24.35
CA GLU A 26 -18.33 2.44 25.59
C GLU A 26 -17.15 3.43 25.57
N PRO A 27 -17.16 4.46 26.43
CA PRO A 27 -16.03 5.37 26.57
C PRO A 27 -14.78 4.63 27.04
N GLY A 28 -13.71 4.70 26.25
CA GLY A 28 -12.41 4.07 26.54
C GLY A 28 -12.09 2.82 25.72
N SER A 29 -13.03 2.30 24.92
CA SER A 29 -12.75 1.19 24.00
C SER A 29 -12.11 1.67 22.70
N VAL A 30 -10.99 1.05 22.30
CA VAL A 30 -10.33 1.30 21.01
C VAL A 30 -10.49 0.06 20.16
N SER A 31 -11.31 0.16 19.11
CA SER A 31 -11.43 -0.88 18.09
C SER A 31 -10.35 -0.67 17.04
N LEU A 32 -9.53 -1.69 16.81
CA LEU A 32 -8.51 -1.71 15.76
C LEU A 32 -8.93 -2.69 14.67
N LEU A 33 -8.89 -2.24 13.42
CA LEU A 33 -9.12 -3.07 12.24
C LEU A 33 -7.80 -3.33 11.53
N SER A 34 -7.46 -4.61 11.36
CA SER A 34 -6.42 -5.08 10.46
C SER A 34 -7.07 -5.96 9.40
N LEU A 35 -6.59 -5.84 8.17
CA LEU A 35 -7.17 -6.52 7.02
C LEU A 35 -6.18 -7.53 6.47
N PRO A 36 -6.59 -8.78 6.19
CA PRO A 36 -5.69 -9.79 5.65
C PRO A 36 -5.16 -9.39 4.27
N ASP A 37 -4.06 -10.02 3.86
CA ASP A 37 -3.34 -9.75 2.61
C ASP A 37 -4.22 -9.92 1.36
N GLU A 38 -5.22 -10.81 1.41
CA GLU A 38 -6.17 -11.07 0.31
C GLU A 38 -6.99 -9.85 -0.13
N HIS A 39 -7.11 -8.81 0.71
CA HIS A 39 -7.77 -7.55 0.33
C HIS A 39 -6.86 -6.58 -0.42
N HIS A 40 -5.58 -6.91 -0.58
CA HIS A 40 -4.59 -6.07 -1.22
C HIS A 40 -3.99 -6.80 -2.42
N THR A 41 -4.01 -6.16 -3.59
CA THR A 41 -3.39 -6.74 -4.78
C THR A 41 -2.37 -5.79 -5.38
N ALA A 42 -1.35 -6.36 -6.01
CA ALA A 42 -0.31 -5.62 -6.72
C ALA A 42 -0.18 -6.17 -8.14
N THR A 43 -0.16 -5.29 -9.12
CA THR A 43 0.16 -5.60 -10.51
C THR A 43 1.43 -4.86 -10.88
N VAL A 44 2.43 -5.56 -11.39
CA VAL A 44 3.70 -4.99 -11.86
C VAL A 44 3.73 -5.05 -13.38
N ASP A 45 3.80 -3.89 -14.04
CA ASP A 45 3.91 -3.77 -15.49
C ASP A 45 5.37 -4.00 -15.95
N GLY A 46 5.58 -4.30 -17.24
CA GLY A 46 6.92 -4.60 -17.81
C GLY A 46 7.96 -3.48 -17.73
N GLY A 47 7.57 -2.28 -17.31
CA GLY A 47 8.46 -1.14 -17.04
C GLY A 47 8.75 -0.91 -15.55
N GLY A 48 8.41 -1.86 -14.67
CA GLY A 48 8.55 -1.72 -13.21
C GLY A 48 7.51 -0.79 -12.58
N VAL A 49 6.50 -0.35 -13.33
CA VAL A 49 5.40 0.43 -12.78
C VAL A 49 4.49 -0.49 -11.99
N VAL A 50 4.14 -0.11 -10.77
CA VAL A 50 3.30 -0.92 -9.89
C VAL A 50 1.96 -0.24 -9.66
N THR A 51 0.88 -1.01 -9.81
CA THR A 51 -0.46 -0.57 -9.43
C THR A 51 -0.92 -1.42 -8.25
N LEU A 52 -1.13 -0.76 -7.11
CA LEU A 52 -1.68 -1.39 -5.91
C LEU A 52 -3.18 -1.12 -5.83
N ARG A 53 -3.95 -2.15 -5.50
CA ARG A 53 -5.36 -2.04 -5.13
C ARG A 53 -5.47 -2.30 -3.65
N LEU A 54 -5.87 -1.28 -2.90
CA LEU A 54 -5.90 -1.26 -1.44
C LEU A 54 -7.30 -0.88 -0.97
N LEU A 55 -7.69 -1.24 0.26
CA LEU A 55 -8.86 -0.60 0.87
C LEU A 55 -8.56 0.87 1.21
N ALA A 56 -9.55 1.75 1.00
CA ALA A 56 -9.42 3.18 1.24
C ALA A 56 -8.98 3.49 2.68
N LEU A 57 -9.47 2.71 3.64
CA LEU A 57 -9.09 2.83 5.04
C LEU A 57 -7.59 2.58 5.27
N THR A 58 -7.04 1.51 4.69
CA THR A 58 -5.60 1.19 4.75
C THR A 58 -4.77 2.33 4.15
N ALA A 59 -5.17 2.84 2.99
CA ALA A 59 -4.46 3.93 2.32
C ALA A 59 -4.48 5.22 3.15
N LEU A 60 -5.62 5.53 3.78
CA LEU A 60 -5.75 6.68 4.67
C LEU A 60 -4.87 6.55 5.91
N GLN A 61 -4.84 5.36 6.53
CA GLN A 61 -3.99 5.10 7.69
C GLN A 61 -2.50 5.20 7.33
N LEU A 62 -2.08 4.66 6.18
CA LEU A 62 -0.71 4.79 5.69
C LEU A 62 -0.32 6.25 5.46
N TYR A 63 -1.25 7.08 4.99
CA TYR A 63 -1.04 8.52 4.83
C TYR A 63 -0.89 9.21 6.19
N PHE A 64 -1.79 8.93 7.14
CA PHE A 64 -1.71 9.51 8.50
C PHE A 64 -0.42 9.12 9.23
N ASP A 65 0.04 7.89 9.05
CA ASP A 65 1.27 7.40 9.67
C ASP A 65 2.54 7.85 8.92
N GLY A 66 2.40 8.60 7.81
CA GLY A 66 3.51 9.05 6.98
C GLY A 66 4.22 7.93 6.21
N THR A 67 3.69 6.71 6.21
CA THR A 67 4.22 5.58 5.43
C THR A 67 4.01 5.82 3.93
N LEU A 68 2.86 6.37 3.55
CA LEU A 68 2.60 6.92 2.24
C LEU A 68 2.79 8.45 2.30
N PRO A 69 3.80 9.03 1.63
CA PRO A 69 4.08 10.45 1.74
C PRO A 69 2.99 11.30 1.06
N ALA A 70 2.71 12.46 1.65
CA ALA A 70 1.82 13.45 1.04
C ALA A 70 2.43 14.10 -0.20
N ASP A 71 3.76 14.24 -0.21
CA ASP A 71 4.51 14.74 -1.35
C ASP A 71 4.80 13.61 -2.35
N ARG A 72 4.27 13.74 -3.57
CA ARG A 72 4.49 12.80 -4.68
C ARG A 72 5.95 12.77 -5.15
N GLY A 73 6.74 13.81 -4.83
CA GLY A 73 8.18 13.86 -5.06
C GLY A 73 8.99 12.97 -4.11
N THR A 74 8.41 12.53 -2.99
CA THR A 74 9.07 11.60 -2.06
C THR A 74 8.92 10.17 -2.58
N ALA A 75 10.02 9.45 -2.69
CA ALA A 75 10.01 8.05 -3.10
C ALA A 75 9.63 7.14 -1.92
N VAL A 76 8.99 6.01 -2.21
CA VAL A 76 8.69 4.93 -1.27
C VAL A 76 9.37 3.64 -1.72
N SER A 77 9.95 2.91 -0.79
CA SER A 77 10.46 1.57 -1.05
C SER A 77 9.32 0.58 -1.11
N LEU A 78 9.27 -0.25 -2.14
CA LEU A 78 8.19 -1.21 -2.37
C LEU A 78 8.69 -2.65 -2.35
N GLU A 79 7.99 -3.52 -1.63
CA GLU A 79 8.19 -4.97 -1.62
C GLU A 79 6.89 -5.68 -1.97
N VAL A 80 6.95 -6.69 -2.84
CA VAL A 80 5.79 -7.50 -3.24
C VAL A 80 6.20 -8.97 -3.24
N GLY A 81 5.48 -9.80 -2.48
CA GLY A 81 5.75 -11.23 -2.39
C GLY A 81 7.14 -11.56 -1.83
N GLY A 82 7.70 -10.71 -0.97
CA GLY A 82 9.08 -10.85 -0.45
C GLY A 82 10.16 -10.37 -1.42
N GLN A 83 9.81 -9.92 -2.62
CA GLN A 83 10.75 -9.32 -3.56
C GLN A 83 10.76 -7.80 -3.40
N LEU A 84 11.93 -7.24 -3.06
CA LEU A 84 12.16 -5.80 -3.06
C LEU A 84 12.19 -5.28 -4.50
N LEU A 85 11.24 -4.42 -4.85
CA LEU A 85 11.14 -3.77 -6.16
C LEU A 85 11.91 -2.44 -6.21
N GLY A 86 12.30 -1.91 -5.05
CA GLY A 86 13.06 -0.67 -4.92
C GLY A 86 12.20 0.58 -4.79
N ASP A 87 12.81 1.73 -5.07
CA ASP A 87 12.21 3.04 -4.84
C ASP A 87 11.24 3.43 -5.95
N HIS A 88 10.04 3.89 -5.57
CA HIS A 88 8.98 4.33 -6.47
C HIS A 88 8.39 5.67 -6.04
N HIS A 89 8.02 6.52 -7.00
CA HIS A 89 7.21 7.71 -6.75
C HIS A 89 5.73 7.42 -6.90
N VAL A 90 4.91 8.03 -6.05
CA VAL A 90 3.45 8.05 -6.24
C VAL A 90 3.13 8.87 -7.49
N GLU A 91 2.62 8.21 -8.52
CA GLU A 91 2.19 8.85 -9.76
C GLU A 91 0.78 9.42 -9.60
N TRP A 92 -0.15 8.56 -9.16
CA TRP A 92 -1.52 8.94 -8.84
C TRP A 92 -2.16 7.98 -7.85
N LEU A 93 -3.21 8.48 -7.20
CA LEU A 93 -4.15 7.70 -6.39
C LEU A 93 -5.56 7.97 -6.94
N ARG A 94 -6.34 6.91 -7.14
CA ARG A 94 -7.73 6.97 -7.64
C ARG A 94 -8.63 6.13 -6.76
N CYS A 95 -9.81 6.63 -6.43
CA CYS A 95 -10.84 5.83 -5.76
C CYS A 95 -11.73 5.16 -6.80
N GLU A 96 -12.04 3.89 -6.61
CA GLU A 96 -13.10 3.20 -7.34
C GLU A 96 -14.32 3.11 -6.44
N GLY A 97 -15.23 4.07 -6.60
CA GLY A 97 -16.50 4.06 -5.90
C GLY A 97 -17.10 5.43 -5.57
N THR A 98 -18.20 5.38 -4.83
CA THR A 98 -19.13 6.47 -4.51
C THR A 98 -18.83 7.24 -3.20
N GLY A 99 -17.80 6.86 -2.45
CA GLY A 99 -17.32 7.56 -1.25
C GLY A 99 -17.44 6.78 0.08
N LEU A 100 -17.55 5.45 0.06
CA LEU A 100 -17.68 4.63 1.29
C LEU A 100 -16.33 4.05 1.78
N HIS A 101 -16.19 3.84 3.09
CA HIS A 101 -14.94 3.35 3.73
C HIS A 101 -14.52 1.91 3.36
N THR A 102 -15.41 1.16 2.71
CA THR A 102 -15.16 -0.21 2.19
C THR A 102 -14.68 -0.22 0.76
N GLU A 103 -14.51 0.96 0.15
CA GLU A 103 -14.12 1.06 -1.26
C GLU A 103 -12.63 0.89 -1.46
N HIS A 104 -12.26 0.47 -2.66
CA HIS A 104 -10.87 0.26 -3.02
C HIS A 104 -10.30 1.53 -3.64
N VAL A 105 -9.05 1.80 -3.30
CA VAL A 105 -8.23 2.79 -3.96
C VAL A 105 -7.15 2.11 -4.77
N PHE A 106 -6.89 2.69 -5.93
CA PHE A 106 -5.79 2.33 -6.80
C PHE A 106 -4.67 3.33 -6.61
N LEU A 107 -3.50 2.84 -6.24
CA LEU A 107 -2.28 3.63 -6.11
C LEU A 107 -1.30 3.18 -7.19
N ARG A 108 -0.97 4.08 -8.12
CA ARG A 108 0.06 3.83 -9.14
C ARG A 108 1.39 4.43 -8.71
N LEU A 109 2.41 3.61 -8.81
CA LEU A 109 3.77 3.85 -8.36
C LEU A 109 4.71 3.67 -9.54
N ARG A 110 5.41 4.74 -9.93
CA ARG A 110 6.42 4.68 -11.00
C ARG A 110 7.80 4.46 -10.38
N PRO A 111 8.66 3.61 -10.95
CA PRO A 111 10.00 3.42 -10.43
C PRO A 111 10.81 4.71 -10.53
N VAL A 112 11.68 4.95 -9.56
CA VAL A 112 12.69 6.00 -9.65
C VAL A 112 13.77 5.52 -10.63
N ALA A 113 13.94 6.25 -11.74
CA ALA A 113 14.97 5.93 -12.72
C ALA A 113 16.35 5.96 -12.04
N GLY A 114 16.99 4.79 -11.92
CA GLY A 114 18.32 4.67 -11.30
C GLY A 114 18.59 3.42 -10.46
N LYS A 115 17.59 2.56 -10.17
CA LYS A 115 17.79 1.33 -9.37
C LYS A 115 16.93 0.11 -9.77
N ALA A 116 16.40 0.06 -10.99
CA ALA A 116 15.68 -1.14 -11.47
C ALA A 116 16.61 -2.27 -11.95
N GLU A 117 17.93 -2.06 -11.91
CA GLU A 117 18.93 -2.91 -12.58
C GLU A 117 19.94 -3.56 -11.62
N ALA A 118 19.47 -4.10 -10.49
CA ALA A 118 20.35 -4.85 -9.56
C ALA A 118 19.79 -6.21 -9.11
N ALA A 119 18.68 -6.69 -9.71
CA ALA A 119 18.08 -7.97 -9.36
C ALA A 119 18.28 -9.06 -10.44
N LYS A 120 19.33 -8.95 -11.25
CA LYS A 120 19.69 -9.97 -12.23
C LYS A 120 21.20 -10.14 -12.31
N GLU A 121 21.80 -10.73 -11.28
CA GLU A 121 23.04 -11.52 -11.38
C GLU A 121 23.39 -12.07 -9.99
N GLN A 122 22.99 -13.33 -9.74
CA GLN A 122 23.75 -14.32 -8.97
C GLN A 122 23.25 -15.72 -9.34
#